data_AF-A0A8M8UVD4-F1
#
_entry.id   AF-A0A8M8UVD4-F1
#
_cell.length_a   1.000
_cell.length_b   1.000
_cell.length_c   1.000
_cell.angle_alpha   90.00
_cell.angle_beta   90.00
_cell.angle_gamma   90.00
#
_symmetry.space_group_name_H-M   'P 1'
#
loop_
_entity.id
_entity.type
_entity.pdbx_description
1 polymer ?
#
loop_
_entity_poly.entity_id
_entity_poly.type
_entity_poly.pdbx_seq_one_letter_code
_entity_poly.pdbx_strand_id
1 'polypeptide(L)'
;MVLSRNISRWHDQVYPAVSYNTNSLVFNNLGVMLHGKTKYFTNIAAIIKHGGGQVFKTLQRLIQTLEAGRISIAVIVADGESSASRHLKHCALEQNIPMTSVYWIIKSLYAGRLIPFEEKKNPQCPRALKLQKRQYELSQEI
;
A
#
# COMPACT_ATOMS: atom_id res chain seq x y z
N MET A 1 -65.50 2.29 7.97
CA MET A 1 -65.17 0.86 7.87
C MET A 1 -64.39 0.67 6.57
N VAL A 2 -63.12 0.25 6.69
CA VAL A 2 -62.23 -0.49 5.72
C VAL A 2 -62.93 -0.88 4.39
N LEU A 3 -62.42 -0.73 3.15
CA LEU A 3 -61.08 -0.60 2.52
C LEU A 3 -61.30 -0.13 1.06
N SER A 4 -60.37 0.62 0.45
CA SER A 4 -59.73 0.17 -0.83
C SER A 4 -58.62 1.09 -1.32
N ARG A 5 -57.58 0.38 -1.79
CA ARG A 5 -56.31 0.79 -2.40
C ARG A 5 -56.42 1.93 -3.42
N ASN A 6 -55.47 2.87 -3.35
CA ASN A 6 -54.98 3.54 -4.55
C ASN A 6 -53.46 3.40 -4.64
N ILE A 7 -53.04 2.77 -5.73
CA ILE A 7 -51.66 2.52 -6.15
C ILE A 7 -51.20 3.82 -6.81
N SER A 8 -50.41 4.64 -6.13
CA SER A 8 -49.79 5.81 -6.75
C SER A 8 -48.27 5.74 -6.67
N ARG A 9 -47.71 5.30 -7.80
CA ARG A 9 -46.47 5.76 -8.43
C ARG A 9 -45.20 5.73 -7.60
N TRP A 10 -44.39 4.72 -7.89
CA TRP A 10 -42.93 4.84 -7.88
C TRP A 10 -42.54 6.04 -8.75
N HIS A 11 -42.16 7.14 -8.11
CA HIS A 11 -41.33 8.14 -8.75
C HIS A 11 -39.89 7.75 -8.46
N ASP A 12 -39.20 7.29 -9.49
CA ASP A 12 -37.75 7.09 -9.50
C ASP A 12 -37.06 8.39 -9.09
N GLN A 13 -36.71 8.49 -7.81
CA GLN A 13 -35.83 9.55 -7.35
C GLN A 13 -34.40 9.15 -7.74
N VAL A 14 -34.04 9.46 -8.99
CA VAL A 14 -32.67 9.39 -9.47
C VAL A 14 -31.89 10.45 -8.70
N TYR A 15 -31.20 10.04 -7.64
CA TYR A 15 -30.20 10.90 -7.01
C TYR A 15 -29.17 11.27 -8.08
N PRO A 16 -28.90 12.57 -8.33
CA PRO A 16 -27.83 12.94 -9.24
C PRO A 16 -26.53 12.34 -8.72
N ALA A 17 -25.81 11.63 -9.59
CA ALA A 17 -24.52 11.08 -9.24
C ALA A 17 -23.62 12.22 -8.76
N VAL A 18 -23.35 12.26 -7.46
CA VAL A 18 -22.45 13.24 -6.86
C VAL A 18 -21.08 12.98 -7.47
N SER A 19 -20.64 13.89 -8.35
CA SER A 19 -19.30 13.90 -8.90
C SER A 19 -18.34 14.28 -7.78
N TYR A 20 -17.79 13.27 -7.11
CA TYR A 20 -16.68 13.48 -6.18
C TYR A 20 -15.43 13.77 -7.00
N ASN A 21 -14.78 14.91 -6.73
CA ASN A 21 -13.48 15.21 -7.30
C ASN A 21 -12.49 14.14 -6.83
N THR A 22 -12.07 13.22 -7.69
CA THR A 22 -11.15 12.14 -7.33
C THR A 22 -9.80 12.66 -6.85
N ASN A 23 -9.45 13.91 -7.20
CA ASN A 23 -8.25 14.57 -6.69
C ASN A 23 -8.33 14.93 -5.20
N SER A 24 -9.51 14.90 -4.59
CA SER A 24 -9.69 15.15 -3.15
C SER A 24 -9.65 13.88 -2.30
N LEU A 25 -9.43 12.70 -2.89
CA LEU A 25 -9.40 11.47 -2.13
C LEU A 25 -8.09 11.35 -1.34
N VAL A 26 -8.21 10.91 -0.07
CA VAL A 26 -7.09 10.86 0.90
C VAL A 26 -5.89 10.06 0.39
N PHE A 27 -6.12 9.01 -0.39
CA PHE A 27 -5.09 8.11 -0.91
C PHE A 27 -4.88 8.25 -2.42
N ASN A 28 -5.27 9.37 -3.03
CA ASN A 28 -5.02 9.61 -4.45
C ASN A 28 -3.51 9.50 -4.76
N ASN A 29 -3.17 8.85 -5.88
CA ASN A 29 -1.78 8.56 -6.31
C ASN A 29 -0.92 7.74 -5.32
N LEU A 30 -1.52 7.11 -4.31
CA LEU A 30 -0.82 6.23 -3.36
C LEU A 30 -0.84 4.78 -3.86
N GLY A 31 0.32 4.15 -3.91
CA GLY A 31 0.47 2.70 -4.03
C GLY A 31 0.88 2.06 -2.71
N VAL A 32 0.17 1.01 -2.32
CA VAL A 32 0.38 0.30 -1.05
C VAL A 32 0.62 -1.18 -1.28
N MET A 33 1.73 -1.71 -0.77
CA MET A 33 1.90 -3.16 -0.60
C MET A 33 1.49 -3.54 0.83
N LEU A 34 0.47 -4.40 0.96
CA LEU A 34 0.05 -4.93 2.26
C LEU A 34 0.82 -6.22 2.57
N HIS A 35 1.48 -6.29 3.72
CA HIS A 35 2.30 -7.42 4.13
C HIS A 35 1.92 -7.95 5.52
N GLY A 36 1.46 -9.20 5.61
CA GLY A 36 1.13 -9.88 6.86
C GLY A 36 -0.19 -10.68 6.78
N LYS A 37 -0.88 -10.88 7.91
CA LYS A 37 -2.05 -11.78 7.99
C LYS A 37 -3.25 -11.26 7.16
N THR A 38 -3.77 -12.14 6.32
CA THR A 38 -4.72 -11.82 5.23
C THR A 38 -6.07 -11.27 5.68
N LYS A 39 -6.63 -11.73 6.82
CA LYS A 39 -7.97 -11.32 7.26
C LYS A 39 -8.05 -9.82 7.62
N TYR A 40 -7.04 -9.29 8.29
CA TYR A 40 -7.00 -7.86 8.67
C TYR A 40 -6.78 -6.95 7.45
N PHE A 41 -5.91 -7.37 6.53
CA PHE A 41 -5.58 -6.57 5.35
C PHE A 41 -6.69 -6.49 4.30
N THR A 42 -7.70 -7.37 4.34
CA THR A 42 -8.80 -7.30 3.37
C THR A 42 -9.63 -6.00 3.54
N ASN A 43 -9.96 -5.63 4.77
CA ASN A 43 -10.69 -4.40 5.05
C ASN A 43 -9.85 -3.15 4.76
N ILE A 44 -8.56 -3.19 5.14
CA ILE A 44 -7.63 -2.10 4.84
C ILE A 44 -7.46 -1.91 3.33
N ALA A 45 -7.39 -3.00 2.55
CA ALA A 45 -7.32 -2.91 1.10
C ALA A 45 -8.56 -2.24 0.50
N ALA A 46 -9.76 -2.54 1.01
CA ALA A 46 -10.99 -1.90 0.57
C ALA A 46 -10.97 -0.40 0.88
N ILE A 47 -10.59 -0.02 2.10
CA ILE A 47 -10.47 1.39 2.54
C ILE A 47 -9.49 2.16 1.63
N ILE A 48 -8.32 1.59 1.35
CA ILE A 48 -7.31 2.23 0.47
C ILE A 48 -7.90 2.47 -0.93
N LYS A 49 -8.54 1.45 -1.51
CA LYS A 49 -9.14 1.55 -2.85
C LYS A 49 -10.27 2.58 -2.91
N HIS A 50 -11.14 2.61 -1.90
CA HIS A 50 -12.20 3.63 -1.82
C HIS A 50 -11.65 5.04 -1.66
N GLY A 51 -10.51 5.20 -0.99
CA GLY A 51 -9.78 6.47 -0.90
C GLY A 51 -8.90 6.78 -2.12
N GLY A 52 -9.05 6.09 -3.25
CA GLY A 52 -8.33 6.37 -4.50
C GLY A 52 -6.93 5.76 -4.62
N GLY A 53 -6.50 4.96 -3.63
CA GLY A 53 -5.21 4.28 -3.63
C GLY A 53 -5.23 2.95 -4.36
N GLN A 54 -4.03 2.45 -4.71
CA GLN A 54 -3.82 1.18 -5.37
C GLN A 54 -3.15 0.18 -4.41
N VAL A 55 -3.62 -1.06 -4.40
CA VAL A 55 -3.08 -2.12 -3.53
C VAL A 55 -2.35 -3.18 -4.35
N PHE A 56 -1.12 -3.47 -3.97
CA PHE A 56 -0.23 -4.40 -4.65
C PHE A 56 0.09 -5.61 -3.78
N LYS A 57 0.16 -6.78 -4.42
CA LYS A 57 0.53 -8.04 -3.74
C LYS A 57 2.05 -8.18 -3.57
N THR A 58 2.84 -7.53 -4.42
CA THR A 58 4.29 -7.70 -4.48
C THR A 58 4.99 -6.35 -4.58
N LEU A 59 6.19 -6.27 -4.00
CA LEU A 59 7.04 -5.09 -4.06
C LEU A 59 7.42 -4.75 -5.50
N GLN A 60 7.72 -5.76 -6.31
CA GLN A 60 8.06 -5.59 -7.73
C GLN A 60 6.96 -4.85 -8.50
N ARG A 61 5.69 -5.23 -8.34
CA ARG A 61 4.58 -4.54 -9.05
C ARG A 61 4.38 -3.11 -8.56
N LEU A 62 4.60 -2.87 -7.27
CA LEU A 62 4.53 -1.53 -6.70
C LEU A 62 5.60 -0.63 -7.34
N ILE A 63 6.85 -1.09 -7.40
CA ILE A 63 7.97 -0.36 -8.01
C ILE A 63 7.73 -0.10 -9.49
N GLN A 64 7.36 -1.13 -10.27
CA GLN A 64 7.08 -0.96 -11.70
C GLN A 64 5.98 0.08 -11.98
N THR A 65 5.00 0.18 -11.07
CA THR A 65 3.90 1.14 -11.21
C THR A 65 4.34 2.56 -10.81
N LEU A 66 5.25 2.67 -9.83
CA LEU A 66 5.89 3.92 -9.44
C LEU A 66 6.79 4.46 -10.57
N GLU A 67 7.65 3.61 -11.14
CA GLU A 67 8.53 3.97 -12.25
C GLU A 67 7.77 4.35 -13.51
N ALA A 68 6.62 3.72 -13.76
CA ALA A 68 5.72 4.08 -14.86
C ALA A 68 4.93 5.38 -14.62
N GLY A 69 5.12 6.05 -13.48
CA GLY A 69 4.44 7.31 -13.15
C GLY A 69 2.93 7.19 -12.89
N ARG A 70 2.39 5.98 -12.72
CA ARG A 70 0.95 5.76 -12.46
C ARG A 70 0.57 5.97 -11.00
N ILE A 71 1.56 5.98 -10.12
CA ILE A 71 1.46 6.40 -8.72
C ILE A 71 2.63 7.35 -8.45
N SER A 72 2.47 8.23 -7.47
CA SER A 72 3.53 9.17 -7.07
C SER A 72 4.14 8.81 -5.72
N ILE A 73 3.44 8.04 -4.90
CA ILE A 73 3.87 7.66 -3.55
C ILE A 73 3.74 6.14 -3.43
N ALA A 74 4.79 5.47 -2.94
CA ALA A 74 4.80 4.04 -2.68
C ALA A 74 5.09 3.77 -1.20
N VAL A 75 4.38 2.81 -0.60
CA VAL A 75 4.59 2.42 0.81
C VAL A 75 4.32 0.94 1.02
N ILE A 76 5.07 0.32 1.92
CA ILE A 76 4.76 -1.02 2.44
C ILE A 76 4.09 -0.88 3.80
N VAL A 77 2.92 -1.48 3.98
CA VAL A 77 2.19 -1.48 5.24
C VAL A 77 2.20 -2.89 5.81
N ALA A 78 2.73 -3.04 7.01
CA ALA A 78 2.89 -4.32 7.69
C ALA A 78 2.24 -4.33 9.08
N ASP A 79 1.80 -5.49 9.55
CA ASP A 79 1.04 -5.66 10.81
C ASP A 79 1.94 -5.60 12.07
N GLY A 80 3.09 -4.92 11.98
CA GLY A 80 4.07 -4.77 13.08
C GLY A 80 5.53 -4.79 12.61
N GLU A 81 6.42 -4.25 13.43
CA GLU A 81 7.84 -4.05 13.09
C GLU A 81 8.59 -5.37 12.83
N SER A 82 8.14 -6.50 13.40
CA SER A 82 8.70 -7.84 13.21
C SER A 82 8.05 -8.66 12.08
N SER A 83 6.96 -8.18 11.48
CA SER A 83 6.16 -8.97 10.54
C SER A 83 6.79 -9.12 9.15
N ALA A 84 7.63 -8.16 8.74
CA ALA A 84 8.34 -8.21 7.47
C ALA A 84 9.68 -8.96 7.60
N SER A 85 9.97 -9.82 6.62
CA SER A 85 11.26 -10.51 6.53
C SER A 85 12.42 -9.52 6.42
N ARG A 86 13.61 -9.93 6.89
CA ARG A 86 14.85 -9.12 6.75
C ARG A 86 15.11 -8.75 5.29
N HIS A 87 14.86 -9.69 4.38
CA HIS A 87 15.03 -9.47 2.94
C HIS A 87 14.07 -8.40 2.42
N LEU A 88 12.78 -8.45 2.77
CA LEU A 88 11.81 -7.45 2.34
C LEU A 88 12.18 -6.05 2.85
N LYS A 89 12.61 -5.95 4.11
CA LYS A 89 13.08 -4.67 4.69
C LYS A 89 14.31 -4.13 3.95
N HIS A 90 15.25 -5.01 3.60
CA HIS A 90 16.45 -4.63 2.86
C HIS A 90 16.10 -4.12 1.46
N CYS A 91 15.29 -4.86 0.70
CA CYS A 91 14.86 -4.43 -0.63
C CYS A 91 14.03 -3.14 -0.57
N ALA A 92 13.18 -2.96 0.43
CA ALA A 92 12.43 -1.71 0.61
C ALA A 92 13.37 -0.51 0.81
N LEU A 93 14.41 -0.69 1.63
CA LEU A 93 15.43 0.34 1.88
C LEU A 93 16.24 0.67 0.61
N GLU A 94 16.67 -0.33 -0.15
CA GLU A 94 17.39 -0.11 -1.42
C GLU A 94 16.55 0.70 -2.42
N GLN A 95 15.24 0.51 -2.41
CA GLN A 95 14.28 1.18 -3.29
C GLN A 95 13.74 2.49 -2.70
N ASN A 96 14.23 2.91 -1.52
CA ASN A 96 13.73 4.06 -0.76
C ASN A 96 12.21 4.04 -0.52
N ILE A 97 11.63 2.84 -0.38
CA ILE A 97 10.20 2.67 -0.10
C ILE A 97 10.01 2.58 1.42
N PRO A 98 9.26 3.51 2.04
CA PRO A 98 8.98 3.46 3.47
C PRO A 98 8.16 2.23 3.83
N MET A 99 8.47 1.65 4.99
CA MET A 99 7.70 0.58 5.59
C MET A 99 7.07 1.08 6.89
N THR A 100 5.75 0.95 7.01
CA THR A 100 4.97 1.48 8.13
C THR A 100 3.94 0.46 8.62
N SER A 101 3.20 0.80 9.67
CA SER A 101 2.07 0.01 10.16
C SER A 101 0.73 0.52 9.64
N VAL A 102 -0.32 -0.29 9.79
CA VAL A 102 -1.69 0.12 9.44
C VAL A 102 -2.13 1.38 10.19
N TYR A 103 -1.52 1.67 11.33
CA TYR A 103 -1.78 2.89 12.08
C TYR A 103 -1.53 4.18 11.26
N TRP A 104 -0.58 4.18 10.32
CA TRP A 104 -0.34 5.31 9.42
C TRP A 104 -1.52 5.56 8.47
N ILE A 105 -2.15 4.49 7.96
CA ILE A 105 -3.37 4.58 7.15
C ILE A 105 -4.50 5.19 7.98
N ILE A 106 -4.69 4.71 9.21
CA ILE A 106 -5.74 5.19 10.13
C ILE A 106 -5.51 6.67 10.46
N LYS A 107 -4.28 7.06 10.82
CA LYS A 107 -3.95 8.46 11.10
C LYS A 107 -4.17 9.36 9.87
N SER A 108 -3.84 8.89 8.67
CA SER A 108 -4.09 9.64 7.43
C SER A 108 -5.58 9.85 7.18
N LEU A 109 -6.42 8.86 7.49
CA LEU A 109 -7.88 9.02 7.42
C LEU A 109 -8.39 10.05 8.41
N TYR A 110 -7.96 9.98 9.67
CA TYR A 110 -8.33 10.98 10.69
C TYR A 110 -7.88 12.39 10.32
N ALA A 111 -6.72 12.53 9.68
CA ALA A 111 -6.20 13.80 9.21
C ALA A 111 -6.88 14.31 7.92
N GLY A 112 -7.65 13.47 7.23
CA GLY A 112 -8.21 13.77 5.91
C GLY A 112 -7.16 13.94 4.80
N ARG A 113 -5.91 13.56 5.05
CA ARG A 113 -4.78 13.68 4.10
C ARG A 113 -3.68 12.69 4.44
N LEU A 114 -2.81 12.40 3.47
CA LEU A 114 -1.58 11.65 3.72
C LEU A 114 -0.71 12.38 4.74
N ILE A 115 -0.39 11.71 5.83
CA ILE A 115 0.61 12.23 6.77
C ILE A 115 2.01 11.90 6.25
N PRO A 116 2.99 12.81 6.38
CA PRO A 116 4.38 12.53 6.03
C PRO A 116 4.90 11.30 6.77
N PHE A 117 5.82 10.57 6.14
CA PHE A 117 6.59 9.55 6.82
C PHE A 117 7.53 10.24 7.81
N GLU A 118 7.48 9.88 9.09
CA GLU A 118 8.51 10.33 10.02
C GLU A 118 9.84 9.71 9.60
N GLU A 119 10.78 10.55 9.16
CA GLU A 119 12.17 10.15 8.98
C GLU A 119 12.72 9.69 10.34
N LYS A 120 12.63 8.39 10.62
CA LYS A 120 13.60 7.79 11.53
C LYS A 120 14.95 7.95 10.84
N LYS A 121 15.76 8.91 11.29
CA LYS A 121 17.21 8.95 10.99
C LYS A 121 17.80 7.62 11.48
N ASN A 122 17.80 6.60 10.62
CA ASN A 122 18.38 5.32 10.96
C ASN A 122 19.91 5.50 10.98
N PRO A 123 20.61 5.05 12.03
CA PRO A 123 22.05 5.02 12.03
C PRO A 123 22.48 4.15 10.85
N GLN A 124 23.42 4.69 10.09
CA GLN A 124 24.03 4.08 8.91
C GLN A 124 24.21 2.56 9.12
N CYS A 125 23.60 1.76 8.25
CA CYS A 125 24.03 0.39 8.09
C CYS A 125 25.52 0.43 7.68
N PRO A 126 26.45 -0.22 8.41
CA PRO A 126 27.82 -0.33 7.94
C PRO A 126 27.79 -1.07 6.59
N ARG A 127 28.22 -0.41 5.52
CA ARG A 127 28.56 -1.09 4.28
C ARG A 127 29.58 -2.17 4.60
N ALA A 128 29.25 -3.44 4.38
CA ALA A 128 30.12 -4.43 3.73
C ALA A 128 29.55 -5.84 3.91
N LEU A 129 29.05 -6.41 2.81
CA LEU A 129 29.40 -7.79 2.48
C LEU A 129 30.06 -7.73 1.11
N LYS A 130 31.39 -7.60 1.09
CA LYS A 130 32.15 -7.98 -0.09
C LYS A 130 31.92 -9.49 -0.25
N LEU A 131 31.09 -9.85 -1.22
CA LEU A 131 30.95 -11.23 -1.66
C LEU A 131 32.31 -11.65 -2.24
N GLN A 132 33.11 -12.36 -1.45
CA GLN A 132 34.33 -12.99 -1.94
C GLN A 132 33.90 -14.03 -2.98
N LYS A 133 34.20 -13.77 -4.25
CA LYS A 133 34.15 -14.79 -5.31
C LYS A 133 35.09 -15.92 -4.88
N ARG A 134 34.53 -17.07 -4.48
CA ARG A 134 35.30 -18.32 -4.45
C ARG A 134 35.49 -18.75 -5.90
N GLN A 135 36.71 -18.55 -6.42
CA GLN A 135 37.19 -19.29 -7.58
C GLN A 135 37.27 -20.76 -7.17
N TYR A 136 36.53 -21.62 -7.87
CA TYR A 136 36.84 -23.04 -7.91
C TYR A 136 37.90 -23.20 -9.01
N GLU A 137 39.13 -23.50 -8.64
CA GLU A 137 40.07 -24.11 -9.58
C GLU A 137 39.72 -25.59 -9.69
N LEU A 138 39.38 -25.99 -10.90
CA LEU A 138 39.18 -27.36 -11.30
C LEU A 138 40.58 -27.97 -11.52
N SER A 139 41.14 -28.65 -10.52
CA SER A 139 42.33 -29.48 -10.74
C SER A 139 41.91 -30.72 -11.52
N GLN A 140 42.40 -30.84 -12.74
CA GLN A 140 42.47 -32.13 -13.45
C GLN A 140 43.72 -32.90 -13.02
N GLU A 141 43.65 -34.22 -13.23
CA GLU A 141 44.71 -35.26 -13.13
C GLU A 141 45.01 -35.71 -11.68
N ILE A 142 44.99 -37.01 -11.35
CA ILE A 142 45.28 -38.23 -12.12
C ILE A 142 44.24 -39.32 -11.83
#